data_AF-A0A0S7YI21-F1
#
_entry.id   AF-A0A0S7YI21-F1
#
_cell.length_a   1.000
_cell.length_b   1.000
_cell.length_c   1.000
_cell.angle_alpha   90.00
_cell.angle_beta   90.00
_cell.angle_gamma   90.00
#
_symmetry.space_group_name_H-M   'P 1'
#
loop_
_entity.id
_entity.type
_entity.pdbx_description
1 polymer ?
#
loop_
_entity_poly.entity_id
_entity_poly.type
_entity_poly.pdbx_seq_one_letter_code
_entity_poly.pdbx_strand_id
1 'polypeptide(L)'
;MFADPTYWPRLLHFILAGLGFAALVTAWWAVRRAAEGVDSEDNTAIARWAWRWALWTTVLQVVDGFLLLMVLPQPVLRGIMTGGVVTLAPLTLAILLGIGLLMMLARVTNPVEKPGLVAGTLGAMILTIAIMSITRHQVRALYLEPSTAQFSFEIVPQWGNFALFVVLLVAGLATVGYMLRRVLTSPASGADAA
;
A
#
# COMPACT_ATOMS: atom_id res chain seq x y z
N MET A 1 18.72 2.04 17.81
CA MET A 1 17.58 1.88 16.88
C MET A 1 17.31 3.16 16.10
N PHE A 2 17.08 4.31 16.74
CA PHE A 2 16.87 5.60 16.05
C PHE A 2 18.09 6.22 15.35
N ALA A 3 19.29 5.77 15.70
CA ALA A 3 20.54 6.22 15.06
C ALA A 3 20.85 5.50 13.75
N ASP A 4 20.07 4.48 13.36
CA ASP A 4 20.22 3.84 12.04
C ASP A 4 19.65 4.78 10.97
N PRO A 5 20.49 5.27 10.03
CA PRO A 5 20.07 6.21 9.00
C PRO A 5 18.90 5.73 8.15
N THR A 6 18.75 4.40 8.03
CA THR A 6 17.71 3.77 7.22
C THR A 6 16.36 3.62 7.93
N TYR A 7 16.31 3.81 9.25
CA TYR A 7 15.09 3.61 10.05
C TYR A 7 13.98 4.57 9.60
N TRP A 8 14.28 5.86 9.52
CA TRP A 8 13.30 6.89 9.18
C TRP A 8 12.76 6.75 7.76
N PRO A 9 13.59 6.58 6.71
CA PRO A 9 13.08 6.34 5.36
C PRO A 9 12.19 5.09 5.30
N ARG A 10 12.58 3.98 5.94
CA ARG A 10 11.74 2.76 5.94
C ARG A 10 10.38 2.97 6.59
N LEU A 11 10.34 3.69 7.70
CA LEU A 11 9.10 4.00 8.41
C LEU A 11 8.19 4.91 7.56
N LEU A 12 8.75 5.98 7.01
CA LEU A 12 8.03 6.90 6.13
C LEU A 12 7.49 6.17 4.90
N HIS A 13 8.31 5.33 4.26
CA HIS A 13 7.88 4.51 3.12
C HIS A 13 6.62 3.70 3.43
N PHE A 14 6.58 3.05 4.60
CA PHE A 14 5.45 2.23 5.00
C PHE A 14 4.20 3.05 5.35
N ILE A 15 4.36 4.16 6.07
CA ILE A 15 3.25 5.05 6.45
C ILE A 15 2.63 5.70 5.22
N LEU A 16 3.47 6.25 4.33
CA LEU A 16 3.02 6.87 3.08
C LEU A 16 2.31 5.86 2.18
N ALA A 17 2.80 4.61 2.12
CA ALA A 17 2.17 3.55 1.34
C ALA A 17 0.77 3.23 1.87
N GLY A 18 0.64 3.11 3.20
CA GLY A 18 -0.64 2.86 3.84
C GLY A 18 -1.65 3.99 3.60
N LEU A 19 -1.22 5.24 3.76
CA LEU A 19 -2.07 6.41 3.54
C LEU A 19 -2.50 6.54 2.07
N GLY A 20 -1.57 6.35 1.13
CA GLY A 20 -1.85 6.39 -0.30
C GLY A 20 -2.79 5.26 -0.75
N PHE A 21 -2.59 4.05 -0.22
CA PHE A 21 -3.48 2.92 -0.49
C PHE A 21 -4.89 3.15 0.04
N ALA A 22 -5.03 3.60 1.29
CA ALA A 22 -6.33 3.92 1.89
C ALA A 22 -7.07 5.03 1.13
N ALA A 23 -6.34 6.09 0.74
CA ALA A 23 -6.88 7.16 -0.07
C ALA A 23 -7.36 6.66 -1.44
N LEU A 24 -6.61 5.78 -2.09
CA LEU A 24 -6.98 5.23 -3.39
C LEU A 24 -8.19 4.28 -3.32
N VAL A 25 -8.28 3.46 -2.28
CA VAL A 25 -9.47 2.62 -2.00
C VAL A 25 -10.69 3.49 -1.74
N THR A 26 -10.53 4.56 -0.96
CA THR A 26 -11.61 5.53 -0.68
C THR A 26 -12.08 6.21 -1.95
N ALA A 27 -11.16 6.66 -2.81
CA ALA A 27 -11.48 7.26 -4.10
C ALA A 27 -12.22 6.27 -5.01
N TRP A 28 -11.75 5.02 -5.09
CA TRP A 28 -12.40 3.96 -5.87
C TRP A 28 -13.83 3.68 -5.39
N TRP A 29 -14.03 3.57 -4.08
CA TRP A 29 -15.34 3.34 -3.48
C TRP A 29 -16.29 4.51 -3.74
N ALA A 30 -15.84 5.74 -3.53
CA ALA A 30 -16.64 6.94 -3.73
C ALA A 30 -17.02 7.14 -5.21
N VAL A 31 -16.10 6.88 -6.14
CA VAL A 31 -16.38 6.92 -7.59
C VAL A 31 -17.46 5.90 -7.96
N ARG A 32 -17.40 4.70 -7.39
CA ARG A 32 -18.42 3.67 -7.63
C ARG A 32 -19.79 4.09 -7.09
N ARG A 33 -19.85 4.68 -5.90
CA ARG A 33 -21.09 5.20 -5.30
C ARG A 33 -21.69 6.34 -6.12
N ALA A 34 -20.86 7.28 -6.57
CA ALA A 34 -21.29 8.38 -7.44
C ALA A 34 -21.85 7.87 -8.79
N ALA A 35 -21.22 6.84 -9.37
CA ALA A 35 -21.69 6.20 -10.60
C ALA A 35 -23.02 5.44 -10.42
N GLU A 36 -23.28 4.91 -9.23
CA GLU A 36 -24.56 4.31 -8.84
C GLU A 36 -25.65 5.35 -8.51
N GLY A 37 -25.33 6.65 -8.59
CA GLY A 37 -26.27 7.76 -8.33
C GLY A 37 -26.54 8.04 -6.84
N VAL A 38 -25.81 7.38 -5.93
CA VAL A 38 -25.94 7.57 -4.48
C VAL A 38 -25.14 8.80 -4.07
N ASP A 39 -25.79 9.81 -3.48
CA ASP A 39 -25.17 11.04 -2.96
C ASP A 39 -24.04 11.55 -3.86
N SER A 40 -24.34 11.70 -5.15
CA SER A 40 -23.32 11.83 -6.19
C SER A 40 -22.41 13.05 -5.98
N GLU A 41 -22.95 14.15 -5.47
CA GLU A 41 -22.19 15.37 -5.16
C GLU A 41 -21.16 15.13 -4.04
N ASP A 42 -21.61 14.56 -2.91
CA ASP A 42 -20.75 14.24 -1.77
C ASP A 42 -19.68 13.22 -2.12
N ASN A 43 -20.07 12.13 -2.82
CA ASN A 43 -19.15 11.12 -3.28
C ASN A 43 -18.12 11.66 -4.28
N THR A 44 -18.51 12.64 -5.11
CA THR A 44 -17.57 13.33 -6.00
C THR A 44 -16.58 14.20 -5.23
N ALA A 45 -17.02 14.88 -4.16
CA ALA A 45 -16.13 15.64 -3.30
C ALA A 45 -15.14 14.72 -2.56
N ILE A 46 -15.63 13.62 -1.97
CA ILE A 46 -14.81 12.60 -1.30
C ILE A 46 -13.78 12.01 -2.27
N ALA A 47 -14.21 11.63 -3.49
CA ALA A 47 -13.34 11.06 -4.49
C ALA A 47 -12.19 12.01 -4.88
N ARG A 48 -12.49 13.30 -5.12
CA ARG A 48 -11.46 14.31 -5.45
C ARG A 48 -10.49 14.54 -4.30
N TRP A 49 -10.99 14.61 -3.07
CA TRP A 49 -10.16 14.78 -1.88
C TRP A 49 -9.22 13.59 -1.68
N ALA A 50 -9.77 12.37 -1.74
CA ALA A 50 -9.01 11.14 -1.59
C ALA A 50 -8.00 10.95 -2.74
N TRP A 51 -8.37 11.29 -3.98
CA TRP A 51 -7.45 11.26 -5.13
C TRP A 51 -6.24 12.21 -4.94
N ARG A 52 -6.48 13.40 -4.39
CA ARG A 52 -5.42 14.36 -4.09
C ARG A 52 -4.48 13.87 -2.98
N TRP A 53 -5.01 13.20 -1.96
CA TRP A 53 -4.18 12.53 -0.96
C TRP A 53 -3.34 11.42 -1.58
N ALA A 54 -3.93 10.56 -2.40
CA ALA A 54 -3.21 9.50 -3.10
C ALA A 54 -2.08 10.05 -3.98
N LEU A 55 -2.30 11.18 -4.66
CA LEU A 55 -1.26 11.87 -5.43
C LEU A 55 -0.12 12.36 -4.54
N TRP A 56 -0.42 13.13 -3.50
CA TRP A 56 0.62 13.70 -2.62
C TRP A 56 1.41 12.62 -1.88
N THR A 57 0.76 11.58 -1.39
CA THR A 57 1.46 10.46 -0.76
C THR A 57 2.36 9.74 -1.75
N THR A 58 1.92 9.56 -3.00
CA THR A 58 2.75 8.92 -4.04
C THR A 58 3.95 9.79 -4.43
N VAL A 59 3.80 11.12 -4.51
CA VAL A 59 4.93 12.04 -4.70
C VAL A 59 5.96 11.86 -3.58
N LEU A 60 5.50 11.91 -2.33
CA LEU A 60 6.37 11.73 -1.16
C LEU A 60 6.98 10.33 -1.12
N GLN A 61 6.23 9.30 -1.53
CA GLN A 61 6.69 7.91 -1.63
C GLN A 61 7.87 7.76 -2.59
N VAL A 62 7.80 8.43 -3.75
CA VAL A 62 8.86 8.38 -4.76
C VAL A 62 10.12 9.05 -4.22
N VAL A 63 9.98 10.25 -3.64
CA VAL A 63 11.10 10.97 -3.00
C VAL A 63 11.73 10.12 -1.89
N ASP A 64 10.91 9.58 -0.99
CA ASP A 64 11.34 8.72 0.10
C ASP A 64 12.01 7.43 -0.40
N GLY A 65 11.49 6.82 -1.46
CA GLY A 65 12.10 5.65 -2.10
C GLY A 65 13.52 5.93 -2.61
N PHE A 66 13.75 7.08 -3.24
CA PHE A 66 15.09 7.50 -3.65
C PHE A 66 16.00 7.81 -2.46
N LEU A 67 15.46 8.47 -1.41
CA LEU A 67 16.20 8.69 -0.16
C LEU A 67 16.63 7.37 0.47
N LEU A 68 15.74 6.38 0.53
CA LEU A 68 16.04 5.05 1.05
C LEU A 68 17.16 4.37 0.25
N LEU A 69 17.14 4.47 -1.09
CA LEU A 69 18.19 3.91 -1.94
C LEU A 69 19.55 4.58 -1.68
N MET A 70 19.59 5.90 -1.47
CA MET A 70 20.83 6.62 -1.17
C MET A 70 21.41 6.27 0.21
N VAL A 71 20.55 5.98 1.18
CA VAL A 71 20.96 5.68 2.56
C VAL A 71 21.22 4.19 2.77
N LEU A 72 20.92 3.34 1.79
CA LEU A 72 21.12 1.90 1.87
C LEU A 72 22.62 1.56 1.95
N PRO A 73 23.04 0.58 2.79
CA PRO A 73 24.42 0.14 2.86
C PRO A 73 24.96 -0.31 1.51
N GLN A 74 26.17 0.12 1.20
CA GLN A 74 26.87 -0.18 -0.06
C GLN A 74 26.92 -1.68 -0.42
N PRO A 75 27.13 -2.62 0.53
CA PRO A 75 27.11 -4.05 0.21
C PRO A 75 25.75 -4.53 -0.32
N VAL A 76 24.65 -3.96 0.19
CA VAL A 76 23.28 -4.35 -0.21
C VAL A 76 22.96 -3.82 -1.60
N LEU A 77 23.30 -2.56 -1.89
CA LEU A 77 23.14 -1.99 -3.23
C LEU A 77 23.95 -2.77 -4.27
N ARG A 78 25.22 -3.07 -3.94
CA ARG A 78 26.05 -3.90 -4.80
C ARG A 78 25.46 -5.29 -4.98
N GLY A 79 24.97 -5.93 -3.93
CA GLY A 79 24.29 -7.22 -4.02
C GLY A 79 23.06 -7.21 -4.95
N ILE A 80 22.27 -6.14 -4.93
CA ILE A 80 21.16 -5.95 -5.88
C ILE A 80 21.69 -5.78 -7.31
N MET A 81 22.78 -5.05 -7.51
CA MET A 81 23.36 -4.79 -8.84
C MET A 81 24.09 -6.01 -9.42
N THR A 82 24.77 -6.79 -8.59
CA THR A 82 25.58 -7.94 -9.01
C THR A 82 24.81 -9.25 -9.01
N GLY A 83 23.65 -9.32 -8.33
CA GLY A 83 22.79 -10.50 -8.29
C GLY A 83 22.02 -10.78 -9.59
N GLY A 84 22.33 -10.08 -10.68
CA GLY A 84 21.75 -10.29 -12.01
C GLY A 84 20.28 -9.90 -12.13
N VAL A 85 19.63 -10.37 -13.20
CA VAL A 85 18.24 -9.98 -13.56
C VAL A 85 17.24 -10.27 -12.44
N VAL A 86 17.46 -11.32 -11.63
CA VAL A 86 16.54 -11.74 -10.57
C VAL A 86 16.41 -10.68 -9.46
N THR A 87 17.46 -9.94 -9.17
CA THR A 87 17.48 -8.91 -8.11
C THR A 87 17.28 -7.50 -8.67
N LEU A 88 17.78 -7.23 -9.88
CA LEU A 88 17.62 -5.94 -10.56
C LEU A 88 16.20 -5.72 -11.14
N ALA A 89 15.58 -6.77 -11.70
CA ALA A 89 14.30 -6.62 -12.39
C ALA A 89 13.15 -6.20 -11.44
N PRO A 90 12.97 -6.78 -10.23
CA PRO A 90 11.92 -6.35 -9.32
C PRO A 90 12.07 -4.89 -8.89
N LEU A 91 13.30 -4.44 -8.60
CA LEU A 91 13.58 -3.05 -8.26
C LEU A 91 13.25 -2.11 -9.42
N THR A 92 13.74 -2.43 -10.62
CA THR A 92 13.50 -1.61 -11.82
C THR A 92 12.01 -1.52 -12.15
N LEU A 93 11.32 -2.67 -12.13
CA LEU A 93 9.89 -2.73 -12.40
C LEU A 93 9.08 -1.92 -11.39
N ALA A 94 9.45 -1.95 -10.11
CA ALA A 94 8.74 -1.18 -9.11
C ALA A 94 9.00 0.33 -9.22
N ILE A 95 10.19 0.76 -9.64
CA ILE A 95 10.46 2.18 -9.97
C ILE A 95 9.57 2.62 -11.14
N LEU A 96 9.50 1.82 -12.21
CA LEU A 96 8.65 2.10 -13.36
C LEU A 96 7.18 2.16 -12.97
N LEU A 97 6.71 1.24 -12.13
CA LEU A 97 5.33 1.24 -11.63
C LEU A 97 5.06 2.44 -10.71
N GLY A 98 6.00 2.85 -9.86
CA GLY A 98 5.86 4.04 -9.03
C GLY A 98 5.72 5.32 -9.85
N ILE A 99 6.54 5.46 -10.90
CA ILE A 99 6.43 6.57 -11.87
C ILE A 99 5.11 6.47 -12.65
N GLY A 100 4.73 5.27 -13.09
CA GLY A 100 3.47 5.02 -13.78
C GLY A 100 2.25 5.40 -12.95
N LEU A 101 2.22 5.03 -11.68
CA LEU A 101 1.18 5.42 -10.71
C LEU A 101 1.11 6.94 -10.57
N LEU A 102 2.26 7.61 -10.43
CA LEU A 102 2.32 9.07 -10.38
C LEU A 102 1.71 9.70 -11.63
N MET A 103 2.03 9.18 -12.82
CA MET A 103 1.46 9.65 -14.09
C MET A 103 -0.04 9.42 -14.17
N MET A 104 -0.54 8.26 -13.72
CA MET A 104 -1.98 7.95 -13.71
C MET A 104 -2.74 8.91 -12.79
N LEU A 105 -2.22 9.15 -11.58
CA LEU A 105 -2.80 10.06 -10.59
C LEU A 105 -2.79 11.51 -11.09
N ALA A 106 -1.67 11.98 -11.65
CA ALA A 106 -1.52 13.36 -12.11
C ALA A 106 -2.36 13.72 -13.34
N ARG A 107 -2.76 12.73 -14.15
CA ARG A 107 -3.56 12.95 -15.38
C ARG A 107 -5.05 13.14 -15.14
N VAL A 108 -5.52 12.97 -13.90
CA VAL A 108 -6.94 13.00 -13.57
C VAL A 108 -7.22 14.06 -12.51
N THR A 109 -7.96 15.09 -12.90
CA THR A 109 -8.43 16.13 -11.99
C THR A 109 -9.75 15.72 -11.34
N ASN A 110 -10.62 15.04 -12.09
CA ASN A 110 -11.89 14.52 -11.60
C ASN A 110 -11.97 12.99 -11.77
N PRO A 111 -11.81 12.20 -10.68
CA PRO A 111 -11.77 10.74 -10.75
C PRO A 111 -13.13 10.11 -11.12
N VAL A 112 -14.25 10.79 -10.89
CA VAL A 112 -15.59 10.29 -11.19
C VAL A 112 -15.84 10.18 -12.70
N GLU A 113 -15.18 11.02 -13.50
CA GLU A 113 -15.28 10.98 -14.96
C GLU A 113 -14.54 9.77 -15.58
N LYS A 114 -13.61 9.15 -14.84
CA LYS A 114 -12.74 8.08 -15.34
C LYS A 114 -12.70 6.88 -14.39
N PRO A 115 -13.83 6.22 -14.11
CA PRO A 115 -13.91 5.11 -13.15
C PRO A 115 -12.97 3.94 -13.50
N GLY A 116 -12.81 3.64 -14.80
CA GLY A 116 -11.88 2.62 -15.27
C GLY A 116 -10.41 2.93 -14.96
N LEU A 117 -10.01 4.20 -15.01
CA LEU A 117 -8.65 4.63 -14.66
C LEU A 117 -8.43 4.54 -13.15
N VAL A 118 -9.42 4.90 -12.34
CA VAL A 118 -9.36 4.78 -10.86
C VAL A 118 -9.17 3.31 -10.47
N ALA A 119 -9.97 2.40 -11.02
CA ALA A 119 -9.82 0.96 -10.79
C ALA A 119 -8.47 0.42 -11.30
N GLY A 120 -8.02 0.88 -12.47
CA GLY A 120 -6.70 0.54 -13.01
C GLY A 120 -5.55 1.03 -12.13
N THR A 121 -5.66 2.22 -11.55
CA THR A 121 -4.66 2.78 -10.63
C THR A 121 -4.61 1.97 -9.34
N LEU A 122 -5.76 1.56 -8.81
CA LEU A 122 -5.83 0.66 -7.66
C LEU A 122 -5.19 -0.71 -7.97
N GLY A 123 -5.47 -1.27 -9.14
CA GLY A 123 -4.83 -2.50 -9.60
C GLY A 123 -3.30 -2.37 -9.74
N ALA A 124 -2.82 -1.27 -10.33
CA ALA A 124 -1.40 -0.97 -10.44
C ALA A 124 -0.74 -0.78 -9.05
N MET A 125 -1.44 -0.19 -8.08
CA MET A 125 -0.97 -0.05 -6.70
C MET A 125 -0.81 -1.42 -6.04
N ILE A 126 -1.80 -2.30 -6.17
CA ILE A 126 -1.72 -3.68 -5.64
C ILE A 126 -0.55 -4.44 -6.27
N LEU A 127 -0.37 -4.34 -7.59
CA LEU A 127 0.77 -4.93 -8.29
C LEU A 127 2.11 -4.38 -7.79
N THR A 128 2.19 -3.06 -7.56
CA THR A 128 3.38 -2.40 -7.01
C THR A 128 3.71 -2.94 -5.62
N ILE A 129 2.72 -3.08 -4.74
CA ILE A 129 2.89 -3.64 -3.39
C ILE A 129 3.40 -5.09 -3.45
N ALA A 130 2.85 -5.90 -4.36
CA ALA A 130 3.28 -7.28 -4.54
C ALA A 130 4.76 -7.37 -4.97
N ILE A 131 5.17 -6.57 -5.96
CA ILE A 131 6.57 -6.54 -6.42
C ILE A 131 7.49 -5.98 -5.32
N MET A 132 7.06 -4.93 -4.62
CA MET A 132 7.82 -4.36 -3.50
C MET A 132 8.02 -5.34 -2.35
N SER A 133 7.09 -6.27 -2.14
CA SER A 133 7.25 -7.35 -1.15
C SER A 133 8.42 -8.28 -1.52
N ILE A 134 8.61 -8.56 -2.81
CA ILE A 134 9.76 -9.32 -3.32
C ILE A 134 11.05 -8.55 -3.09
N THR A 135 11.12 -7.28 -3.52
CA THR A 135 12.32 -6.44 -3.35
C THR A 135 12.69 -6.28 -1.87
N ARG A 136 11.69 -6.10 -0.99
CA ARG A 136 11.90 -6.05 0.46
C ARG A 136 12.49 -7.35 1.00
N HIS A 137 12.01 -8.50 0.53
CA HIS A 137 12.56 -9.79 0.91
C HIS A 137 14.01 -9.96 0.45
N GLN A 138 14.32 -9.57 -0.80
CA GLN A 138 15.69 -9.60 -1.34
C GLN A 138 16.65 -8.70 -0.55
N VAL A 139 16.24 -7.46 -0.29
CA VAL A 139 17.02 -6.52 0.54
C VAL A 139 17.27 -7.14 1.92
N ARG A 140 16.25 -7.72 2.55
CA ARG A 140 16.42 -8.38 3.86
C ARG A 140 17.41 -9.55 3.79
N ALA A 141 17.36 -10.38 2.75
CA ALA A 141 18.28 -11.49 2.58
C ALA A 141 19.74 -11.00 2.47
N LEU A 142 19.98 -9.97 1.66
CA LEU A 142 21.31 -9.36 1.49
C LEU A 142 21.82 -8.66 2.75
N TYR A 143 20.94 -8.08 3.57
CA TYR A 143 21.31 -7.53 4.87
C TYR A 143 21.76 -8.62 5.85
N LEU A 144 21.18 -9.82 5.75
CA LEU A 144 21.43 -10.92 6.67
C LEU A 144 22.61 -11.79 6.25
N GLU A 145 22.90 -11.89 4.95
CA GLU A 145 23.97 -12.72 4.38
C GLU A 145 25.30 -12.69 5.17
N PRO A 146 25.87 -11.53 5.57
CA PRO A 146 27.13 -11.50 6.32
C PRO A 146 27.06 -12.16 7.70
N SER A 147 25.86 -12.16 8.31
CA SER A 147 25.60 -12.73 9.64
C SER A 147 25.06 -14.16 9.59
N THR A 148 24.48 -14.58 8.47
CA THR A 148 23.80 -15.88 8.31
C THR A 148 24.62 -16.90 7.52
N ALA A 149 25.68 -16.48 6.84
CA ALA A 149 26.55 -17.38 6.06
C ALA A 149 27.17 -18.53 6.87
N GLN A 150 27.21 -18.42 8.20
CA GLN A 150 27.77 -19.43 9.10
C GLN A 150 26.72 -20.24 9.87
N PHE A 151 25.42 -19.95 9.72
CA PHE A 151 24.35 -20.57 10.49
C PHE A 151 23.26 -21.16 9.59
N SER A 152 22.98 -22.46 9.71
CA SER A 152 21.77 -23.07 9.15
C SER A 152 20.57 -22.68 10.02
N PHE A 153 19.73 -21.77 9.55
CA PHE A 153 18.49 -21.44 10.25
C PHE A 153 17.51 -22.62 10.13
N GLU A 154 17.29 -23.32 11.24
CA GLU A 154 16.16 -24.23 11.34
C GLU A 154 14.88 -23.37 11.32
N ILE A 155 14.18 -23.39 10.20
CA ILE A 155 12.88 -22.74 10.08
C ILE A 155 11.94 -23.52 10.98
N VAL A 156 11.66 -22.99 12.18
CA VAL A 156 10.63 -23.52 13.08
C VAL A 156 9.34 -22.76 12.78
N PRO A 157 8.48 -23.25 11.88
CA PRO A 157 7.27 -22.54 11.52
C PRO A 157 6.29 -22.52 12.70
N GLN A 158 5.89 -21.32 13.12
CA GLN A 158 4.91 -21.11 14.20
C GLN A 158 3.48 -21.12 13.65
N TRP A 159 3.08 -22.24 13.04
CA TRP A 159 1.75 -22.40 12.44
C TRP A 159 0.60 -22.12 13.42
N GLY A 160 0.80 -22.38 14.71
CA GLY A 160 -0.17 -22.03 15.76
C GLY A 160 -0.46 -20.53 15.84
N ASN A 161 0.59 -19.69 15.82
CA ASN A 161 0.44 -18.23 15.87
C ASN A 161 -0.20 -17.70 14.58
N PHE A 162 0.17 -18.27 13.43
CA PHE A 162 -0.45 -17.91 12.16
C PHE A 162 -1.95 -18.28 12.12
N ALA A 163 -2.31 -19.48 12.57
CA ALA A 163 -3.70 -19.90 12.66
C ALA A 163 -4.51 -19.00 13.61
N LEU A 164 -3.95 -18.66 14.77
CA LEU A 164 -4.58 -17.73 15.71
C LEU A 164 -4.83 -16.35 15.08
N PHE A 165 -3.85 -15.82 14.34
CA PHE A 165 -4.00 -14.56 13.59
C PHE A 165 -5.15 -14.64 12.58
N VAL A 166 -5.21 -15.71 11.79
CA VAL A 166 -6.27 -15.90 10.78
C VAL A 166 -7.65 -15.96 11.44
N VAL A 167 -7.80 -16.71 12.54
CA VAL A 167 -9.06 -16.81 13.28
C VAL A 167 -9.51 -15.44 13.80
N LEU A 168 -8.60 -14.71 14.45
CA LEU A 168 -8.89 -13.37 14.97
C LEU A 168 -9.21 -12.37 13.86
N LEU A 169 -8.51 -12.44 12.73
CA LEU A 169 -8.78 -11.59 11.57
C LEU A 169 -10.18 -11.85 11.01
N VAL A 170 -10.56 -13.11 10.82
CA VAL A 170 -11.90 -13.48 10.33
C VAL A 170 -12.97 -13.02 11.31
N ALA A 171 -12.77 -13.23 12.62
CA ALA A 171 -13.71 -12.75 13.65
C ALA A 171 -13.84 -11.23 13.66
N GLY A 172 -12.73 -10.50 13.52
CA GLY A 172 -12.72 -9.04 13.41
C GLY A 172 -13.48 -8.55 12.18
N LEU A 173 -13.19 -9.11 11.00
CA LEU A 173 -13.90 -8.78 9.76
C LEU A 173 -15.39 -9.11 9.83
N ALA A 174 -15.75 -10.24 10.45
CA ALA A 174 -17.15 -10.61 10.66
C ALA A 174 -17.86 -9.59 11.58
N THR A 175 -17.18 -9.11 12.62
CA THR A 175 -17.71 -8.10 13.54
C THR A 175 -17.94 -6.77 12.81
N VAL A 176 -16.95 -6.30 12.04
CA VAL A 176 -17.07 -5.09 11.21
C VAL A 176 -18.18 -5.24 10.19
N GLY A 177 -18.23 -6.38 9.49
CA GLY A 177 -19.30 -6.68 8.52
C GLY A 177 -20.68 -6.71 9.17
N TYR A 178 -20.80 -7.27 10.37
CA TYR A 178 -22.03 -7.25 11.16
C TYR A 178 -22.43 -5.82 11.54
N MET A 179 -21.50 -4.99 12.02
CA MET A 179 -21.76 -3.59 12.35
C MET A 179 -22.23 -2.80 11.12
N LEU A 180 -21.52 -2.93 9.98
CA LEU A 180 -21.89 -2.29 8.73
C LEU A 180 -23.27 -2.75 8.25
N ARG A 181 -23.54 -4.06 8.29
CA ARG A 181 -24.86 -4.61 7.93
C ARG A 181 -25.94 -4.02 8.84
N ARG A 182 -25.72 -3.99 10.15
CA ARG A 182 -26.68 -3.48 11.13
C ARG A 182 -26.99 -2.00 10.92
N VAL A 183 -25.98 -1.18 10.62
CA VAL A 183 -26.15 0.25 10.29
C VAL A 183 -26.93 0.42 8.99
N LEU A 184 -26.62 -0.38 7.96
CA LEU A 184 -27.30 -0.29 6.67
C LEU A 184 -28.74 -0.85 6.68
N THR A 185 -29.04 -1.82 7.56
CA THR A 185 -30.38 -2.44 7.68
C THR A 185 -31.26 -1.81 8.75
N SER A 186 -30.73 -0.92 9.58
CA SER A 186 -31.51 -0.15 10.55
C SER A 186 -31.68 1.26 10.00
N PRO A 187 -32.72 1.55 9.18
CA PRO A 187 -33.03 2.92 8.86
C PRO A 187 -33.28 3.65 10.17
N ALA A 188 -32.51 4.71 10.43
CA ALA A 188 -32.82 5.62 11.52
C ALA A 188 -34.24 6.14 11.27
N SER A 189 -35.23 5.63 12.02
CA SER A 189 -36.48 6.34 12.16
C SER A 189 -36.14 7.65 12.85
N GLY A 190 -36.36 8.77 12.17
CA GLY A 190 -36.12 10.13 12.68
C GLY A 190 -37.03 10.53 13.86
N ALA A 191 -37.22 9.63 14.83
CA ALA A 191 -38.04 9.83 16.03
C ALA A 191 -37.22 9.85 17.33
N ASP A 192 -35.96 9.41 17.32
CA ASP A 192 -35.10 9.39 18.53
C ASP A 192 -34.05 10.52 18.55
N ALA A 193 -34.17 11.49 17.63
CA ALA A 193 -33.38 12.73 17.64
C ALA A 193 -34.28 13.92 18.05
N ALA A 194 -34.82 13.85 19.27
CA ALA A 194 -35.45 14.96 19.97
C ALA A 194 -34.99 14.98 21.42
#